data_AF-A0A7W1U0N1-F1
#
_entry.id   AF-A0A7W1U0N1-F1
#
_cell.length_a   1.000
_cell.length_b   1.000
_cell.length_c   1.000
_cell.angle_alpha   90.00
_cell.angle_beta   90.00
_cell.angle_gamma   90.00
#
_symmetry.space_group_name_H-M   'P 1'
#
loop_
_entity.id
_entity.type
_entity.pdbx_description
1 polymer ?
#
loop_
_entity_poly.entity_id
_entity_poly.type
_entity_poly.pdbx_seq_one_letter_code
_entity_poly.pdbx_strand_id
1 'polypeptide(L)'
;MQSKVSTPLLYCFAIALIGCWWLCAFTSFAPATSSLPKRTLAPRQSPLLASLTPIRRELLQQALGGDIALMSQLIADWDLDAQILEKAGHSAIKALPRESFVRSQLLSRQLLTNSPQRLRAIREQERALQVCDDLNNPVNLESEINRFLPQTYVAASFLLALTKPEQILGLPKGLRELTHLFPKQLTEQIPYDVDRYNAESLSLDNPQLAFVAHYSHPGFLETLRNQQVPLFTMYHLDTIDDIRNSLQRVGHTLNRSMEAELLNVFMEAALLAIDNHLWAVQHSWTESSFPRVLVLHHHSLFLLPTAKTLTGQLLQRMPLSLPAEAQLDTDWTIPMTLESIADFDPECLIIVSANQKRSQQEIISHPALANLSAVNNGRIFFVDEIVQQFPSQYVILAYYDLFHALASADLL
;
A
#
# COMPACT_ATOMS: atom_id res chain seq x y z
N MET A 1 81.51 34.52 6.37
CA MET A 1 81.24 33.59 5.25
C MET A 1 79.76 33.25 5.26
N GLN A 2 78.97 33.90 4.39
CA GLN A 2 77.54 33.61 4.24
C GLN A 2 77.39 32.39 3.34
N SER A 3 77.01 31.26 3.93
CA SER A 3 76.62 30.04 3.22
C SER A 3 75.36 30.35 2.40
N LYS A 4 75.52 30.48 1.07
CA LYS A 4 74.40 30.59 0.14
C LYS A 4 73.78 29.20 0.01
N VAL A 5 72.71 28.96 0.78
CA VAL A 5 71.84 27.80 0.60
C VAL A 5 71.32 27.82 -0.83
N SER A 6 71.56 26.76 -1.60
CA SER A 6 71.14 26.72 -2.99
C SER A 6 69.61 26.64 -3.04
N THR A 7 69.01 27.55 -3.80
CA THR A 7 67.58 27.60 -4.10
C THR A 7 66.94 26.24 -4.43
N PRO A 8 67.56 25.32 -5.20
CA PRO A 8 66.96 24.00 -5.45
C PRO A 8 66.79 23.15 -4.19
N LEU A 9 67.66 23.30 -3.19
CA LEU A 9 67.58 22.53 -1.94
C LEU A 9 66.37 22.98 -1.11
N LEU A 10 66.01 24.26 -1.18
CA LEU A 10 64.83 24.82 -0.52
C LEU A 10 63.52 24.32 -1.17
N TYR A 11 63.49 24.21 -2.51
CA TYR A 11 62.34 23.66 -3.24
C TYR A 11 62.14 22.16 -2.97
N CYS A 12 63.22 21.37 -2.94
CA CYS A 12 63.14 19.96 -2.58
C CYS A 12 62.58 19.75 -1.17
N PHE A 13 62.99 20.60 -0.22
CA PHE A 13 62.47 20.53 1.15
C PHE A 13 60.98 20.86 1.22
N ALA A 14 60.52 21.90 0.50
CA ALA A 14 59.11 22.26 0.44
C ALA A 14 58.24 21.15 -0.19
N ILE A 15 58.70 20.52 -1.28
CA ILE A 15 57.99 19.40 -1.93
C ILE A 15 57.90 18.20 -0.99
N ALA A 16 58.98 17.86 -0.28
CA ALA A 16 58.98 16.77 0.69
C ALA A 16 58.01 17.03 1.85
N LEU A 17 57.91 18.28 2.31
CA LEU A 17 57.00 18.67 3.39
C LEU A 17 55.53 18.58 2.97
N ILE A 18 55.21 18.98 1.73
CA ILE A 18 53.88 18.84 1.14
C ILE A 18 53.53 17.35 0.95
N GLY A 19 54.45 16.54 0.44
CA GLY A 19 54.25 15.10 0.28
C GLY A 19 54.01 14.38 1.61
N CYS A 20 54.78 14.73 2.64
CA CYS A 20 54.62 14.18 3.99
C CYS A 20 53.29 14.60 4.63
N TRP A 21 52.87 15.85 4.42
CA TRP A 21 51.57 16.33 4.88
C TRP A 21 50.41 15.59 4.20
N TRP A 22 50.47 15.35 2.89
CA TRP A 22 49.47 14.55 2.18
C TRP A 22 49.43 13.10 2.67
N LEU A 23 50.57 12.48 2.94
CA LEU A 23 50.61 11.14 3.54
C LEU A 23 49.90 11.12 4.90
N CYS A 24 50.16 12.09 5.79
CA CYS A 24 49.49 12.16 7.09
C CYS A 24 48.00 12.52 6.99
N ALA A 25 47.60 13.37 6.04
CA ALA A 25 46.20 13.80 5.89
C ALA A 25 45.31 12.72 5.28
N PHE A 26 45.87 11.81 4.47
CA PHE A 26 45.11 10.78 3.74
C PHE A 26 45.43 9.35 4.17
N THR A 27 46.28 9.13 5.18
CA THR A 27 46.26 7.88 5.95
C THR A 27 44.91 7.78 6.64
N SER A 28 43.98 7.11 5.97
CA SER A 28 42.65 6.83 6.47
C SER A 28 42.80 6.15 7.82
N PHE A 29 42.36 6.81 8.89
CA PHE A 29 42.13 6.12 10.16
C PHE A 29 41.17 4.99 9.85
N ALA A 30 41.68 3.76 9.78
CA ALA A 30 40.84 2.59 9.80
C ALA A 30 39.99 2.72 11.07
N PRO A 31 38.66 2.84 10.97
CA PRO A 31 37.83 2.99 12.16
C PRO A 31 38.14 1.79 13.05
N ALA A 32 38.47 2.07 14.31
CA ALA A 32 38.64 1.04 15.31
C ALA A 32 37.40 0.15 15.23
N THR A 33 37.59 -1.11 14.83
CA THR A 33 36.56 -2.14 14.82
C THR A 33 36.25 -2.48 16.27
N SER A 34 35.53 -1.58 16.94
CA SER A 34 34.77 -1.92 18.12
C SER A 34 33.71 -2.90 17.65
N SER A 35 34.04 -4.18 17.73
CA SER A 35 33.07 -5.27 17.68
C SER A 35 32.23 -5.16 18.94
N LEU A 36 31.30 -4.19 18.94
CA LEU A 36 30.10 -4.30 19.75
C LEU A 36 29.54 -5.70 19.48
N PRO A 37 29.23 -6.48 20.51
CA PRO A 37 28.68 -7.81 20.31
C PRO A 37 27.47 -7.66 19.40
N LYS A 38 27.54 -8.22 18.19
CA LYS A 38 26.39 -8.35 17.30
C LYS A 38 25.34 -9.09 18.10
N ARG A 39 24.38 -8.33 18.64
CA ARG A 39 23.23 -8.85 19.36
C ARG A 39 22.41 -9.57 18.30
N THR A 40 22.74 -10.83 18.08
CA THR A 40 22.03 -11.72 17.18
C THR A 40 20.72 -12.01 17.89
N LEU A 41 19.73 -11.17 17.62
CA LEU A 41 18.33 -11.44 17.90
C LEU A 41 17.92 -12.57 16.96
N ALA A 42 18.44 -13.78 17.18
CA ALA A 42 17.93 -14.94 16.48
C ALA A 42 16.47 -15.11 16.92
N PRO A 43 15.49 -14.97 16.02
CA PRO A 43 14.09 -15.04 16.38
C PRO A 43 13.82 -16.41 16.96
N ARG A 44 13.24 -16.45 18.17
CA ARG A 44 12.54 -17.65 18.62
C ARG A 44 11.30 -17.74 17.74
N GLN A 45 11.35 -18.54 16.67
CA GLN A 45 10.16 -18.80 15.86
C GLN A 45 9.07 -19.31 16.80
N SER A 46 8.01 -18.51 16.97
CA SER A 46 6.87 -18.93 17.75
C SER A 46 6.27 -20.15 17.05
N PRO A 47 6.16 -21.32 17.70
CA PRO A 47 5.56 -22.51 17.09
C PRO A 47 4.11 -22.26 16.65
N LEU A 48 3.47 -21.22 17.19
CA LEU A 48 2.13 -20.78 16.80
C LEU A 48 2.10 -20.18 15.39
N LEU A 49 3.10 -19.39 14.98
CA LEU A 49 3.14 -18.81 13.64
C LEU A 49 3.18 -19.88 12.54
N ALA A 50 3.84 -21.01 12.81
CA ALA A 50 3.87 -22.15 11.89
C ALA A 50 2.52 -22.86 11.75
N SER A 51 1.60 -22.65 12.70
CA SER A 51 0.24 -23.22 12.67
C SER A 51 -0.81 -22.29 12.05
N LEU A 52 -0.49 -21.02 11.82
CA LEU A 52 -1.40 -20.06 11.20
C LEU A 52 -1.36 -20.18 9.68
N THR A 53 -2.46 -19.80 9.03
CA THR A 53 -2.53 -19.71 7.58
C THR A 53 -1.55 -18.64 7.09
N PRO A 54 -0.61 -18.97 6.17
CA PRO A 54 0.36 -17.99 5.69
C PRO A 54 -0.32 -16.93 4.84
N ILE A 55 -0.15 -15.67 5.20
CA ILE A 55 -0.61 -14.54 4.39
C ILE A 55 0.36 -14.38 3.22
N ARG A 56 -0.13 -14.54 1.99
CA ARG A 56 0.66 -14.41 0.76
C ARG A 56 0.14 -13.27 -0.09
N ARG A 57 1.05 -12.43 -0.57
CA ARG A 57 0.73 -11.24 -1.37
C ARG A 57 -0.09 -11.56 -2.61
N GLU A 58 0.25 -12.63 -3.31
CA GLU A 58 -0.37 -13.02 -4.58
C GLU A 58 -1.82 -13.50 -4.35
N LEU A 59 -2.07 -14.23 -3.25
CA LEU A 59 -3.41 -14.68 -2.89
C LEU A 59 -4.29 -13.49 -2.48
N LEU A 60 -3.74 -12.54 -1.71
CA LEU A 60 -4.43 -11.30 -1.39
C LEU A 60 -4.79 -10.53 -2.67
N GLN A 61 -3.82 -10.36 -3.57
CA GLN A 61 -4.04 -9.65 -4.83
C GLN A 61 -5.13 -10.30 -5.68
N GLN A 62 -5.11 -11.63 -5.80
CA GLN A 62 -6.13 -12.39 -6.55
C GLN A 62 -7.52 -12.24 -5.93
N ALA A 63 -7.62 -12.36 -4.60
CA ALA A 63 -8.88 -12.17 -3.88
C ALA A 63 -9.43 -10.74 -4.03
N LEU A 64 -8.57 -9.72 -3.90
CA LEU A 64 -8.91 -8.30 -4.11
C LEU A 64 -9.28 -7.97 -5.56
N GLY A 65 -8.85 -8.80 -6.50
CA GLY A 65 -9.26 -8.76 -7.90
C GLY A 65 -10.65 -9.37 -8.17
N GLY A 66 -11.37 -9.82 -7.14
CA GLY A 66 -12.73 -10.34 -7.26
C GLY A 66 -12.86 -11.87 -7.26
N ASP A 67 -11.83 -12.62 -6.84
CA ASP A 67 -11.93 -14.08 -6.70
C ASP A 67 -12.76 -14.47 -5.46
N ILE A 68 -14.05 -14.72 -5.68
CA ILE A 68 -15.05 -15.02 -4.66
C ILE A 68 -14.72 -16.32 -3.89
N ALA A 69 -14.22 -17.34 -4.57
CA ALA A 69 -13.91 -18.62 -3.93
C ALA A 69 -12.72 -18.46 -2.98
N LEU A 70 -11.67 -17.76 -3.44
CA LEU A 70 -10.50 -17.47 -2.63
C LEU A 70 -10.83 -16.55 -1.45
N MET A 71 -11.63 -15.50 -1.65
CA MET A 71 -12.11 -14.64 -0.55
C MET A 71 -12.82 -15.47 0.53
N SER A 72 -13.75 -16.34 0.13
CA SER A 72 -14.51 -17.17 1.06
C SER A 72 -13.63 -18.13 1.87
N GLN A 73 -12.64 -18.72 1.20
CA GLN A 73 -11.68 -19.63 1.82
C GLN A 73 -10.82 -18.88 2.84
N LEU A 74 -10.17 -17.78 2.44
CA LEU A 74 -9.28 -17.03 3.31
C LEU A 74 -10.01 -16.47 4.54
N ILE A 75 -11.25 -16.00 4.39
CA ILE A 75 -12.07 -15.57 5.53
C ILE A 75 -12.30 -16.71 6.53
N ALA A 76 -12.56 -17.93 6.06
CA ALA A 76 -12.77 -19.10 6.91
C ALA A 76 -11.47 -19.53 7.62
N ASP A 77 -10.36 -19.53 6.88
CA ASP A 77 -9.05 -19.89 7.41
C ASP A 77 -8.60 -18.88 8.49
N TRP A 78 -8.81 -17.57 8.27
CA TRP A 78 -8.45 -16.55 9.25
C TRP A 78 -9.37 -16.51 10.48
N ASP A 79 -10.66 -16.87 10.34
CA ASP A 79 -11.54 -17.06 11.49
C ASP A 79 -11.06 -18.23 12.37
N LEU A 80 -10.60 -19.32 11.75
CA LEU A 80 -10.00 -20.45 12.46
C LEU A 80 -8.69 -20.06 13.15
N ASP A 81 -7.80 -19.33 12.46
CA ASP A 81 -6.55 -18.81 13.02
C ASP A 81 -6.80 -17.95 14.26
N ALA A 82 -7.79 -17.05 14.21
CA ALA A 82 -8.17 -16.23 15.35
C ALA A 82 -8.62 -17.09 16.55
N GLN A 83 -9.43 -18.12 16.32
CA GLN A 83 -9.83 -19.06 17.38
C GLN A 83 -8.66 -19.87 17.95
N ILE A 84 -7.68 -20.24 17.12
CA ILE A 84 -6.46 -20.92 17.56
C ILE A 84 -5.66 -20.00 18.50
N LEU A 85 -5.47 -18.74 18.11
CA LEU A 85 -4.73 -17.76 18.90
C LEU A 85 -5.45 -17.41 20.22
N GLU A 86 -6.78 -17.29 20.20
CA GLU A 86 -7.58 -17.07 21.41
C GLU A 86 -7.43 -18.23 22.40
N LYS A 87 -7.50 -19.48 21.91
CA LYS A 87 -7.29 -20.69 22.74
C LYS A 87 -5.87 -20.81 23.26
N ALA A 88 -4.88 -20.25 22.56
CA ALA A 88 -3.51 -20.18 23.02
C ALA A 88 -3.29 -19.12 24.13
N GLY A 89 -4.33 -18.36 24.49
CA GLY A 89 -4.31 -17.41 25.59
C GLY A 89 -3.92 -15.99 25.20
N HIS A 90 -3.91 -15.66 23.90
CA HIS A 90 -3.65 -14.29 23.44
C HIS A 90 -4.91 -13.43 23.62
N SER A 91 -4.82 -12.37 24.43
CA SER A 91 -5.98 -11.56 24.84
C SER A 91 -6.34 -10.42 23.88
N ALA A 92 -5.51 -10.14 22.86
CA ALA A 92 -5.67 -9.03 21.92
C ALA A 92 -6.05 -9.48 20.50
N ILE A 93 -6.52 -10.72 20.35
CA ILE A 93 -6.90 -11.29 19.06
C ILE A 93 -8.18 -10.63 18.56
N LYS A 94 -8.14 -10.22 17.30
CA LYS A 94 -9.29 -9.62 16.63
C LYS A 94 -9.87 -10.64 15.65
N ALA A 95 -11.17 -10.86 15.73
CA ALA A 95 -11.91 -11.69 14.79
C ALA A 95 -13.02 -10.87 14.15
N LEU A 96 -13.48 -11.31 12.98
CA LEU A 96 -14.69 -10.74 12.40
C LEU A 96 -15.87 -10.94 13.38
N PRO A 97 -16.78 -9.97 13.50
CA PRO A 97 -18.04 -10.18 14.17
C PRO A 97 -18.76 -11.40 13.58
N ARG A 98 -19.37 -12.22 14.44
CA ARG A 98 -19.99 -13.50 13.99
C ARG A 98 -21.03 -13.30 12.90
N GLU A 99 -21.78 -12.20 12.95
CA GLU A 99 -22.75 -11.82 11.93
C GLU A 99 -22.08 -11.58 10.57
N SER A 100 -21.01 -10.77 10.53
CA SER A 100 -20.24 -10.49 9.31
C SER A 100 -19.61 -11.76 8.72
N PHE A 101 -19.10 -12.65 9.58
CA PHE A 101 -18.59 -13.95 9.14
C PHE A 101 -19.69 -14.83 8.52
N VAL A 102 -20.83 -14.99 9.18
CA VAL A 102 -21.94 -15.80 8.63
C VAL A 102 -22.46 -15.17 7.33
N ARG A 103 -22.56 -13.84 7.29
CA ARG A 103 -22.99 -13.09 6.10
C ARG A 103 -22.05 -13.32 4.92
N SER A 104 -20.74 -13.26 5.11
CA SER A 104 -19.78 -13.52 4.02
C SER A 104 -19.90 -14.95 3.48
N GLN A 105 -20.07 -15.95 4.35
CA GLN A 105 -20.27 -17.33 3.90
C GLN A 105 -21.58 -17.51 3.12
N LEU A 106 -22.65 -16.83 3.52
CA LEU A 106 -23.92 -16.82 2.78
C LEU A 106 -23.78 -16.16 1.41
N LEU A 107 -23.13 -14.98 1.34
CA LEU A 107 -22.88 -14.25 0.09
C LEU A 107 -22.04 -15.09 -0.87
N SER A 108 -20.91 -15.65 -0.40
CA SER A 108 -20.04 -16.51 -1.20
C SER A 108 -20.80 -17.71 -1.75
N ARG A 109 -21.61 -18.37 -0.91
CA ARG A 109 -22.45 -19.50 -1.36
C ARG A 109 -23.46 -19.06 -2.41
N GLN A 110 -24.15 -17.95 -2.20
CA GLN A 110 -25.10 -17.42 -3.19
C GLN A 110 -24.40 -17.14 -4.52
N LEU A 111 -23.25 -16.47 -4.49
CA LEU A 111 -22.49 -16.07 -5.68
C LEU A 111 -21.88 -17.27 -6.43
N LEU A 112 -21.44 -18.32 -5.73
CA LEU A 112 -20.78 -19.48 -6.34
C LEU A 112 -21.75 -20.58 -6.80
N THR A 113 -22.89 -20.75 -6.13
CA THR A 113 -23.77 -21.92 -6.35
C THR A 113 -24.99 -21.63 -7.22
N ASN A 114 -25.43 -20.37 -7.31
CA ASN A 114 -26.59 -20.01 -8.12
C ASN A 114 -26.24 -19.95 -9.61
N SER A 115 -27.20 -20.32 -10.46
CA SER A 115 -27.06 -20.11 -11.90
C SER A 115 -27.03 -18.61 -12.24
N PRO A 116 -26.43 -18.20 -13.38
CA PRO A 116 -26.39 -16.80 -13.79
C PRO A 116 -27.76 -16.13 -13.88
N GLN A 117 -28.80 -16.87 -14.29
CA GLN A 117 -30.17 -16.39 -14.35
C GLN A 117 -30.75 -16.12 -12.96
N ARG A 118 -30.50 -17.03 -12.01
CA ARG A 118 -30.96 -16.87 -10.63
C ARG A 118 -30.25 -15.71 -9.94
N LEU A 119 -28.93 -15.57 -10.15
CA LEU A 119 -28.15 -14.44 -9.65
C LEU A 119 -28.66 -13.10 -10.20
N ARG A 120 -28.94 -13.03 -11.50
CA ARG A 120 -29.54 -11.83 -12.09
C ARG A 120 -30.86 -11.49 -11.40
N ALA A 121 -31.75 -12.47 -11.21
CA ALA A 121 -33.03 -12.24 -10.54
C ALA A 121 -32.87 -11.72 -9.10
N ILE A 122 -31.90 -12.25 -8.34
CA ILE A 122 -31.59 -11.77 -6.98
C ILE A 122 -31.09 -10.32 -7.03
N ARG A 123 -30.15 -10.02 -7.93
CA ARG A 123 -29.63 -8.64 -8.10
C ARG A 123 -30.74 -7.67 -8.48
N GLU A 124 -31.62 -8.04 -9.41
CA GLU A 124 -32.77 -7.20 -9.76
C GLU A 124 -33.71 -6.96 -8.57
N GLN A 125 -33.90 -7.95 -7.70
CA GLN A 125 -34.72 -7.81 -6.50
C GLN A 125 -34.07 -6.88 -5.46
N GLU A 126 -32.74 -6.90 -5.35
CA GLU A 126 -31.95 -6.08 -4.42
C GLU A 126 -31.47 -4.76 -5.02
N ARG A 127 -31.82 -4.49 -6.28
CA ARG A 127 -31.35 -3.32 -7.02
C ARG A 127 -31.84 -2.04 -6.34
N ALA A 128 -30.91 -1.17 -6.00
CA ALA A 128 -31.24 0.19 -5.59
C ALA A 128 -31.81 0.95 -6.79
N LEU A 129 -32.94 1.65 -6.63
CA LEU A 129 -33.51 2.50 -7.69
C LEU A 129 -32.67 3.76 -7.92
N GLN A 130 -31.94 4.19 -6.89
CA GLN A 130 -31.13 5.39 -6.89
C GLN A 130 -29.96 5.23 -5.91
N VAL A 131 -28.81 5.77 -6.28
CA VAL A 131 -27.63 5.91 -5.41
C VAL A 131 -27.14 7.34 -5.52
N CYS A 132 -26.73 7.94 -4.40
CA CYS A 132 -26.10 9.25 -4.40
C CYS A 132 -24.58 9.12 -4.52
N ASP A 133 -23.97 10.00 -5.32
CA ASP A 133 -22.51 10.17 -5.35
C ASP A 133 -22.00 10.97 -4.15
N ASP A 134 -20.69 11.22 -4.09
CA ASP A 134 -20.05 11.92 -2.95
C ASP A 134 -20.47 13.38 -2.81
N LEU A 135 -21.05 13.96 -3.86
CA LEU A 135 -21.61 15.31 -3.85
C LEU A 135 -23.13 15.32 -3.59
N ASN A 136 -23.68 14.18 -3.15
CA ASN A 136 -25.11 13.93 -2.98
C ASN A 136 -25.93 14.09 -4.27
N ASN A 137 -25.31 13.97 -5.44
CA ASN A 137 -26.05 13.94 -6.70
C ASN A 137 -26.68 12.56 -6.88
N PRO A 138 -27.99 12.48 -7.14
CA PRO A 138 -28.64 11.22 -7.39
C PRO A 138 -28.29 10.67 -8.77
N VAL A 139 -27.95 9.38 -8.83
CA VAL A 139 -27.83 8.60 -10.06
C VAL A 139 -29.02 7.65 -10.15
N ASN A 140 -29.81 7.78 -11.22
CA ASN A 140 -30.96 6.91 -11.48
C ASN A 140 -30.48 5.54 -12.00
N LEU A 141 -30.91 4.46 -11.34
CA LEU A 141 -30.56 3.08 -11.64
C LEU A 141 -31.78 2.23 -12.06
N GLU A 142 -32.93 2.87 -12.35
CA GLU A 142 -34.14 2.21 -12.87
C GLU A 142 -33.84 1.36 -14.11
N SER A 143 -32.96 1.84 -14.99
CA SER A 143 -32.46 1.10 -16.15
C SER A 143 -31.14 0.40 -15.85
N GLU A 144 -30.94 -0.79 -16.42
CA GLU A 144 -29.65 -1.50 -16.35
C GLU A 144 -28.54 -0.72 -17.04
N ILE A 145 -27.45 -0.46 -16.31
CA ILE A 145 -26.24 0.20 -16.80
C ILE A 145 -25.18 -0.88 -17.00
N ASN A 146 -24.59 -0.95 -18.21
CA ASN A 146 -23.65 -2.00 -18.60
C ASN A 146 -22.40 -1.48 -19.34
N ARG A 147 -22.29 -0.16 -19.58
CA ARG A 147 -21.14 0.46 -20.25
C ARG A 147 -20.56 1.56 -19.36
N PHE A 148 -19.45 1.26 -18.70
CA PHE A 148 -18.81 2.10 -17.69
C PHE A 148 -17.53 2.73 -18.22
N LEU A 149 -17.28 3.97 -17.79
CA LEU A 149 -16.09 4.72 -18.15
C LEU A 149 -15.39 5.28 -16.90
N PRO A 150 -14.40 4.58 -16.33
CA PRO A 150 -13.62 5.09 -15.21
C PRO A 150 -12.58 6.12 -15.65
N GLN A 151 -12.68 7.35 -15.13
CA GLN A 151 -11.63 8.37 -15.30
C GLN A 151 -10.51 8.27 -14.27
N THR A 152 -10.70 7.50 -13.21
CA THR A 152 -9.80 7.44 -12.06
C THR A 152 -9.31 6.03 -11.82
N TYR A 153 -8.09 5.92 -11.29
CA TYR A 153 -7.47 4.63 -10.98
C TYR A 153 -8.33 3.83 -9.98
N VAL A 154 -8.92 4.51 -9.00
CA VAL A 154 -9.77 3.91 -7.98
C VAL A 154 -11.04 3.32 -8.59
N ALA A 155 -11.75 4.10 -9.41
CA ALA A 155 -12.97 3.62 -10.07
C ALA A 155 -12.67 2.42 -10.99
N ALA A 156 -11.58 2.49 -11.75
CA ALA A 156 -11.14 1.38 -12.59
C ALA A 156 -10.84 0.13 -11.75
N SER A 157 -10.22 0.28 -10.58
CA SER A 157 -9.89 -0.84 -9.69
C SER A 157 -11.11 -1.53 -9.12
N PHE A 158 -12.13 -0.76 -8.73
CA PHE A 158 -13.40 -1.32 -8.28
C PHE A 158 -14.15 -2.01 -9.43
N LEU A 159 -14.19 -1.38 -10.61
CA LEU A 159 -14.83 -1.98 -11.79
C LEU A 159 -14.16 -3.29 -12.20
N LEU A 160 -12.83 -3.36 -12.21
CA LEU A 160 -12.08 -4.57 -12.54
C LEU A 160 -12.35 -5.72 -11.55
N ALA A 161 -12.68 -5.42 -10.30
CA ALA A 161 -13.02 -6.43 -9.28
C ALA A 161 -14.50 -6.85 -9.32
N LEU A 162 -15.41 -5.97 -9.76
CA LEU A 162 -16.86 -6.18 -9.65
C LEU A 162 -17.56 -6.50 -10.98
N THR A 163 -16.93 -6.19 -12.11
CA THR A 163 -17.54 -6.28 -13.44
C THR A 163 -16.68 -7.08 -14.40
N LYS A 164 -17.26 -7.43 -15.55
CA LYS A 164 -16.48 -8.05 -16.62
C LYS A 164 -15.75 -6.99 -17.45
N PRO A 165 -14.58 -7.30 -18.03
CA PRO A 165 -13.83 -6.35 -18.86
C PRO A 165 -14.64 -5.73 -20.00
N GLU A 166 -15.58 -6.48 -20.59
CA GLU A 166 -16.39 -5.99 -21.72
C GLU A 166 -17.39 -4.88 -21.32
N GLN A 167 -17.63 -4.71 -20.02
CA GLN A 167 -18.47 -3.64 -19.49
C GLN A 167 -17.69 -2.33 -19.28
N ILE A 168 -16.35 -2.37 -19.39
CA ILE A 168 -15.47 -1.21 -19.19
C ILE A 168 -14.99 -0.74 -20.56
N LEU A 169 -15.29 0.52 -20.90
CA LEU A 169 -14.95 1.06 -22.22
C LEU A 169 -13.48 1.45 -22.35
N GLY A 170 -12.88 1.96 -21.28
CA GLY A 170 -11.48 2.35 -21.28
C GLY A 170 -10.89 2.39 -19.88
N LEU A 171 -9.57 2.28 -19.79
CA LEU A 171 -8.83 2.39 -18.54
C LEU A 171 -8.14 3.75 -18.45
N PRO A 172 -8.03 4.36 -17.26
CA PRO A 172 -7.18 5.53 -17.05
C PRO A 172 -5.77 5.30 -17.58
N LYS A 173 -5.23 6.29 -18.28
CA LYS A 173 -3.87 6.23 -18.83
C LYS A 173 -2.85 5.85 -17.75
N GLY A 174 -2.02 4.85 -18.04
CA GLY A 174 -0.96 4.36 -17.13
C GLY A 174 -1.38 3.18 -16.24
N LEU A 175 -2.68 2.90 -16.09
CA LEU A 175 -3.13 1.79 -15.24
C LEU A 175 -2.66 0.41 -15.74
N ARG A 176 -2.53 0.24 -17.07
CA ARG A 176 -2.00 -0.99 -17.69
C ARG A 176 -0.54 -1.27 -17.34
N GLU A 177 0.21 -0.24 -16.99
CA GLU A 177 1.63 -0.36 -16.64
C GLU A 177 1.81 -0.90 -15.22
N LEU A 178 0.76 -0.85 -14.39
CA LEU A 178 0.73 -1.35 -13.02
C LEU A 178 0.51 -2.87 -12.95
N THR A 179 1.35 -3.62 -13.65
CA THR A 179 1.20 -5.08 -13.82
C THR A 179 1.36 -5.87 -12.53
N HIS A 180 1.94 -5.25 -11.50
CA HIS A 180 2.10 -5.79 -10.16
C HIS A 180 0.80 -5.66 -9.31
N LEU A 181 -0.19 -4.90 -9.79
CA LEU A 181 -1.53 -4.79 -9.22
C LEU A 181 -2.57 -5.44 -10.13
N PHE A 182 -2.50 -5.20 -11.44
CA PHE A 182 -3.48 -5.67 -12.41
C PHE A 182 -2.85 -6.66 -13.41
N PRO A 183 -3.34 -7.90 -13.52
CA PRO A 183 -2.85 -8.84 -14.53
C PRO A 183 -3.02 -8.29 -15.94
N LYS A 184 -1.98 -8.41 -16.78
CA LYS A 184 -2.02 -7.96 -18.19
C LYS A 184 -3.15 -8.62 -18.97
N GLN A 185 -3.39 -9.92 -18.73
CA GLN A 185 -4.47 -10.63 -19.43
C GLN A 185 -5.83 -10.01 -19.19
N LEU A 186 -6.05 -9.39 -18.01
CA LEU A 186 -7.30 -8.71 -17.68
C LEU A 186 -7.38 -7.34 -18.35
N THR A 187 -6.34 -6.53 -18.22
CA THR A 187 -6.36 -5.15 -18.71
C THR A 187 -6.39 -5.10 -20.24
N GLU A 188 -5.65 -5.97 -20.94
CA GLU A 188 -5.60 -6.06 -22.42
C GLU A 188 -6.94 -6.38 -23.08
N GLN A 189 -7.93 -6.89 -22.34
CA GLN A 189 -9.29 -7.12 -22.86
C GLN A 189 -10.11 -5.84 -23.03
N ILE A 190 -9.69 -4.75 -22.38
CA ILE A 190 -10.38 -3.45 -22.44
C ILE A 190 -9.78 -2.66 -23.63
N PRO A 191 -10.60 -2.11 -24.54
CA PRO A 191 -10.10 -1.64 -25.84
C PRO A 191 -9.32 -0.33 -25.79
N TYR A 192 -9.69 0.60 -24.90
CA TYR A 192 -9.15 1.96 -24.92
C TYR A 192 -8.40 2.33 -23.65
N ASP A 193 -7.57 3.36 -23.78
CA ASP A 193 -7.12 4.18 -22.67
C ASP A 193 -7.90 5.50 -22.67
N VAL A 194 -8.27 5.96 -21.49
CA VAL A 194 -8.93 7.23 -21.25
C VAL A 194 -7.90 8.34 -21.36
N ASP A 195 -7.74 8.83 -22.58
CA ASP A 195 -6.88 9.95 -22.91
C ASP A 195 -7.51 10.85 -23.99
N ARG A 196 -6.76 11.87 -24.42
CA ARG A 196 -7.24 12.83 -25.43
C ARG A 196 -7.33 12.23 -26.83
N TYR A 197 -6.60 11.17 -27.14
CA TYR A 197 -6.57 10.57 -28.47
C TYR A 197 -7.76 9.66 -28.71
N ASN A 198 -8.24 8.99 -27.65
CA ASN A 198 -9.40 8.11 -27.72
C ASN A 198 -10.72 8.79 -27.34
N ALA A 199 -10.73 10.09 -27.05
CA ALA A 199 -11.92 10.78 -26.56
C ALA A 199 -13.11 10.72 -27.53
N GLU A 200 -12.86 10.82 -28.83
CA GLU A 200 -13.88 10.68 -29.88
C GLU A 200 -14.40 9.24 -29.95
N SER A 201 -13.51 8.25 -29.99
CA SER A 201 -13.88 6.82 -29.99
C SER A 201 -14.68 6.42 -28.75
N LEU A 202 -14.24 6.85 -27.57
CA LEU A 202 -14.92 6.61 -26.30
C LEU A 202 -16.31 7.24 -26.25
N SER A 203 -16.47 8.40 -26.90
CA SER A 203 -17.77 9.05 -27.04
C SER A 203 -18.72 8.27 -27.97
N LEU A 204 -18.21 7.81 -29.11
CA LEU A 204 -19.00 7.02 -30.08
C LEU A 204 -19.47 5.68 -29.49
N ASP A 205 -18.72 5.17 -28.52
CA ASP A 205 -19.03 3.93 -27.79
C ASP A 205 -20.12 4.07 -26.73
N ASN A 206 -20.82 5.22 -26.65
CA ASN A 206 -22.01 5.44 -25.83
C ASN A 206 -21.85 4.99 -24.35
N PRO A 207 -20.95 5.61 -23.58
CA PRO A 207 -20.85 5.39 -22.14
C PRO A 207 -22.20 5.67 -21.47
N GLN A 208 -22.65 4.77 -20.60
CA GLN A 208 -23.91 4.93 -19.86
C GLN A 208 -23.70 5.54 -18.47
N LEU A 209 -22.47 5.45 -17.95
CA LEU A 209 -22.07 6.06 -16.69
C LEU A 209 -20.54 6.27 -16.67
N ALA A 210 -20.10 7.46 -16.29
CA ALA A 210 -18.69 7.77 -16.11
C ALA A 210 -18.36 8.03 -14.63
N PHE A 211 -17.31 7.41 -14.13
CA PHE A 211 -16.82 7.64 -12.76
C PHE A 211 -15.72 8.70 -12.77
N VAL A 212 -15.88 9.74 -11.98
CA VAL A 212 -15.05 10.97 -12.03
C VAL A 212 -14.59 11.40 -10.64
N ALA A 213 -13.52 12.17 -10.56
CA ALA A 213 -13.01 12.80 -9.33
C ALA A 213 -12.58 14.25 -9.59
N HIS A 214 -12.16 14.95 -8.54
CA HIS A 214 -11.77 16.37 -8.61
C HIS A 214 -10.54 16.59 -9.49
N TYR A 215 -9.72 15.56 -9.69
CA TYR A 215 -8.56 15.56 -10.58
C TYR A 215 -8.84 15.00 -11.98
N SER A 216 -10.10 14.68 -12.32
CA SER A 216 -10.47 14.28 -13.69
C SER A 216 -10.30 15.43 -14.68
N HIS A 217 -9.95 15.11 -15.93
CA HIS A 217 -9.61 16.12 -16.95
C HIS A 217 -10.83 17.01 -17.31
N PRO A 218 -10.81 18.33 -17.07
CA PRO A 218 -11.99 19.19 -17.21
C PRO A 218 -12.63 19.16 -18.60
N GLY A 219 -11.81 19.25 -19.66
CA GLY A 219 -12.34 19.21 -21.03
C GLY A 219 -12.97 17.87 -21.41
N PHE A 220 -12.60 16.77 -20.73
CA PHE A 220 -13.25 15.48 -20.96
C PHE A 220 -14.60 15.40 -20.22
N LEU A 221 -14.68 15.98 -19.02
CA LEU A 221 -15.94 16.11 -18.28
C LEU A 221 -16.97 16.95 -19.05
N GLU A 222 -16.55 18.04 -19.69
CA GLU A 222 -17.43 18.85 -20.54
C GLU A 222 -17.98 18.04 -21.72
N THR A 223 -17.14 17.26 -22.41
CA THR A 223 -17.57 16.36 -23.49
C THR A 223 -18.62 15.36 -23.02
N LEU A 224 -18.40 14.69 -21.88
CA LEU A 224 -19.36 13.75 -21.31
C LEU A 224 -20.69 14.43 -20.95
N ARG A 225 -20.66 15.63 -20.36
CA ARG A 225 -21.87 16.40 -20.03
C ARG A 225 -22.64 16.82 -21.28
N ASN A 226 -21.95 17.28 -22.32
CA ASN A 226 -22.56 17.66 -23.59
C ASN A 226 -23.26 16.47 -24.27
N GLN A 227 -22.78 15.26 -24.00
CA GLN A 227 -23.35 13.99 -24.47
C GLN A 227 -24.42 13.42 -23.53
N GLN A 228 -24.74 14.13 -22.46
CA GLN A 228 -25.71 13.72 -21.45
C GLN A 228 -25.34 12.38 -20.77
N VAL A 229 -24.04 12.07 -20.71
CA VAL A 229 -23.53 10.91 -19.97
C VAL A 229 -23.63 11.22 -18.47
N PRO A 230 -24.35 10.40 -17.68
CA PRO A 230 -24.37 10.54 -16.23
C PRO A 230 -22.97 10.46 -15.64
N LEU A 231 -22.67 11.34 -14.68
CA LEU A 231 -21.39 11.36 -13.96
C LEU A 231 -21.62 10.86 -12.53
N PHE A 232 -20.77 9.94 -12.07
CA PHE A 232 -20.72 9.48 -10.70
C PHE A 232 -19.43 9.99 -10.04
N THR A 233 -19.56 10.89 -9.07
CA THR A 233 -18.43 11.57 -8.44
C THR A 233 -17.86 10.78 -7.24
N MET A 234 -16.54 10.61 -7.21
CA MET A 234 -15.78 9.96 -6.13
C MET A 234 -14.70 10.91 -5.60
N TYR A 235 -14.95 11.57 -4.47
CA TYR A 235 -14.09 12.58 -3.86
C TYR A 235 -13.52 12.14 -2.51
N HIS A 236 -14.29 11.40 -1.71
CA HIS A 236 -13.91 11.05 -0.34
C HIS A 236 -13.26 9.67 -0.32
N LEU A 237 -11.93 9.65 -0.23
CA LEU A 237 -11.11 8.43 -0.24
C LEU A 237 -9.90 8.56 0.70
N ASP A 238 -10.03 9.40 1.72
CA ASP A 238 -8.93 9.76 2.61
C ASP A 238 -8.69 8.68 3.67
N THR A 239 -9.73 7.92 4.02
CA THR A 239 -9.66 6.84 5.01
C THR A 239 -9.94 5.46 4.43
N ILE A 240 -9.50 4.42 5.14
CA ILE A 240 -9.83 3.03 4.79
C ILE A 240 -11.36 2.82 4.75
N ASP A 241 -12.10 3.45 5.66
CA ASP A 241 -13.56 3.37 5.68
C ASP A 241 -14.19 4.12 4.49
N ASP A 242 -13.62 5.25 4.07
CA ASP A 242 -14.07 5.95 2.86
C ASP A 242 -13.89 5.10 1.60
N ILE A 243 -12.77 4.37 1.49
CA ILE A 243 -12.52 3.42 0.40
C ILE A 243 -13.60 2.34 0.39
N ARG A 244 -13.91 1.74 1.56
CA ARG A 244 -14.93 0.68 1.70
C ARG A 244 -16.34 1.18 1.40
N ASN A 245 -16.68 2.37 1.89
CA ASN A 245 -17.96 3.02 1.63
C ASN A 245 -18.11 3.35 0.13
N SER A 246 -17.03 3.83 -0.51
CA SER A 246 -17.00 4.10 -1.95
C SER A 246 -17.14 2.83 -2.77
N LEU A 247 -16.45 1.75 -2.38
CA LEU A 247 -16.61 0.42 -2.99
C LEU A 247 -18.06 -0.07 -2.89
N GLN A 248 -18.71 0.12 -1.73
CA GLN A 248 -20.10 -0.26 -1.54
C GLN A 248 -21.04 0.55 -2.46
N ARG A 249 -20.89 1.88 -2.52
CA ARG A 249 -21.67 2.75 -3.41
C ARG A 249 -21.49 2.34 -4.87
N VAL A 250 -20.26 2.11 -5.31
CA VAL A 250 -19.96 1.61 -6.66
C VAL A 250 -20.63 0.26 -6.87
N GLY A 251 -20.55 -0.67 -5.92
CA GLY A 251 -21.26 -1.95 -5.97
C GLY A 251 -22.76 -1.81 -6.22
N HIS A 252 -23.45 -0.91 -5.50
CA HIS A 252 -24.86 -0.63 -5.72
C HIS A 252 -25.13 -0.04 -7.11
N THR A 253 -24.32 0.93 -7.55
CA THR A 253 -24.40 1.55 -8.88
C THR A 253 -24.25 0.54 -10.02
N LEU A 254 -23.44 -0.50 -9.82
CA LEU A 254 -23.19 -1.56 -10.81
C LEU A 254 -24.22 -2.70 -10.75
N ASN A 255 -25.17 -2.65 -9.81
CA ASN A 255 -26.05 -3.78 -9.45
C ASN A 255 -25.25 -5.03 -9.04
N ARG A 256 -24.17 -4.83 -8.27
CA ARG A 256 -23.20 -5.81 -7.76
C ARG A 256 -22.98 -5.65 -6.25
N SER A 257 -24.05 -5.36 -5.53
CA SER A 257 -24.04 -5.12 -4.08
C SER A 257 -23.48 -6.30 -3.29
N MET A 258 -23.86 -7.53 -3.63
CA MET A 258 -23.36 -8.75 -2.97
C MET A 258 -21.85 -8.93 -3.15
N GLU A 259 -21.33 -8.72 -4.36
CA GLU A 259 -19.89 -8.80 -4.62
C GLU A 259 -19.10 -7.71 -3.86
N ALA A 260 -19.61 -6.48 -3.85
CA ALA A 260 -18.99 -5.37 -3.13
C ALA A 260 -19.03 -5.58 -1.60
N GLU A 261 -20.15 -6.08 -1.07
CA GLU A 261 -20.30 -6.40 0.35
C GLU A 261 -19.32 -7.52 0.76
N LEU A 262 -19.20 -8.58 -0.04
CA LEU A 262 -18.25 -9.66 0.23
C LEU A 262 -16.81 -9.15 0.19
N LEU A 263 -16.45 -8.31 -0.80
CA LEU A 263 -15.11 -7.73 -0.90
C LEU A 263 -14.82 -6.80 0.30
N ASN A 264 -15.82 -6.04 0.77
CA ASN A 264 -15.70 -5.22 1.98
C ASN A 264 -15.47 -6.04 3.25
N VAL A 265 -16.16 -7.18 3.39
CA VAL A 265 -15.93 -8.10 4.52
C VAL A 265 -14.56 -8.78 4.40
N PHE A 266 -14.13 -9.13 3.18
CA PHE A 266 -12.81 -9.67 2.93
C PHE A 266 -11.70 -8.69 3.31
N MET A 267 -11.83 -7.40 2.92
CA MET A 267 -10.88 -6.35 3.29
C MET A 267 -10.72 -6.25 4.81
N GLU A 268 -11.83 -6.23 5.56
CA GLU A 268 -11.81 -6.25 7.03
C GLU A 268 -11.10 -7.50 7.57
N ALA A 269 -11.47 -8.68 7.07
CA ALA A 269 -10.88 -9.95 7.49
C ALA A 269 -9.37 -9.96 7.27
N ALA A 270 -8.91 -9.44 6.13
CA ALA A 270 -7.48 -9.38 5.79
C ALA A 270 -6.72 -8.42 6.72
N LEU A 271 -7.29 -7.25 7.04
CA LEU A 271 -6.72 -6.35 8.03
C LEU A 271 -6.58 -7.03 9.40
N LEU A 272 -7.64 -7.70 9.87
CA LEU A 272 -7.62 -8.42 11.16
C LEU A 272 -6.63 -9.59 11.16
N ALA A 273 -6.52 -10.32 10.06
CA ALA A 273 -5.54 -11.39 9.91
C ALA A 273 -4.11 -10.86 10.00
N ILE A 274 -3.80 -9.75 9.34
CA ILE A 274 -2.48 -9.10 9.43
C ILE A 274 -2.23 -8.59 10.85
N ASP A 275 -3.22 -7.96 11.50
CA ASP A 275 -3.12 -7.53 12.91
C ASP A 275 -2.79 -8.72 13.83
N ASN A 276 -3.44 -9.86 13.64
CA ASN A 276 -3.23 -11.08 14.44
C ASN A 276 -1.85 -11.69 14.20
N HIS A 277 -1.36 -11.70 12.95
CA HIS A 277 -0.01 -12.18 12.63
C HIS A 277 1.05 -11.26 13.24
N LEU A 278 0.86 -9.94 13.20
CA LEU A 278 1.73 -8.98 13.90
C LEU A 278 1.77 -9.27 15.40
N TRP A 279 0.62 -9.52 16.02
CA TRP A 279 0.55 -9.87 17.44
C TRP A 279 1.26 -11.20 17.75
N ALA A 280 1.11 -12.21 16.89
CA ALA A 280 1.78 -13.49 17.07
C ALA A 280 3.31 -13.38 16.92
N VAL A 281 3.79 -12.50 16.03
CA VAL A 281 5.22 -12.12 15.94
C VAL A 281 5.66 -11.35 17.19
N GLN A 282 4.86 -10.40 17.68
CA GLN A 282 5.19 -9.60 18.85
C GLN A 282 5.44 -10.42 20.12
N HIS A 283 4.70 -11.52 20.34
CA HIS A 283 4.94 -12.40 21.49
C HIS A 283 6.30 -13.11 21.43
N SER A 284 6.97 -13.11 20.28
CA SER A 284 8.37 -13.57 20.17
C SER A 284 9.39 -12.48 20.54
N TRP A 285 8.98 -11.22 20.63
CA TRP A 285 9.81 -10.12 21.12
C TRP A 285 9.88 -10.14 22.64
N THR A 286 11.07 -9.97 23.21
CA THR A 286 11.23 -9.77 24.65
C THR A 286 10.61 -8.43 25.06
N GLU A 287 9.89 -8.39 26.19
CA GLU A 287 9.12 -7.23 26.72
C GLU A 287 9.89 -5.89 26.75
N SER A 288 11.22 -5.90 26.59
CA SER A 288 12.09 -4.72 26.68
C SER A 288 12.62 -4.19 25.33
N SER A 289 12.19 -4.71 24.17
CA SER A 289 12.77 -4.29 22.89
C SER A 289 11.79 -4.37 21.73
N PHE A 290 10.78 -3.49 21.72
CA PHE A 290 10.06 -3.22 20.48
C PHE A 290 10.99 -2.41 19.56
N PRO A 291 11.22 -2.82 18.30
CA PRO A 291 12.16 -2.10 17.44
C PRO A 291 11.67 -0.68 17.18
N ARG A 292 12.57 0.31 17.27
CA ARG A 292 12.30 1.66 16.78
C ARG A 292 12.16 1.61 15.26
N VAL A 293 10.92 1.66 14.77
CA VAL A 293 10.61 1.63 13.34
C VAL A 293 10.41 3.05 12.84
N LEU A 294 11.05 3.38 11.73
CA LEU A 294 10.79 4.62 10.99
C LEU A 294 10.33 4.29 9.57
N VAL A 295 9.19 4.84 9.17
CA VAL A 295 8.64 4.70 7.81
C VAL A 295 8.64 6.06 7.15
N LEU A 296 9.23 6.16 5.95
CA LEU A 296 9.39 7.42 5.24
C LEU A 296 8.99 7.26 3.76
N HIS A 297 8.25 8.24 3.24
CA HIS A 297 8.13 8.44 1.80
C HIS A 297 9.38 9.15 1.29
N HIS A 298 9.93 8.66 0.18
CA HIS A 298 11.17 9.19 -0.37
C HIS A 298 11.02 9.53 -1.86
N HIS A 299 11.09 10.83 -2.13
CA HIS A 299 11.20 11.39 -3.48
C HIS A 299 12.48 12.22 -3.60
N SER A 300 12.38 13.54 -3.47
CA SER A 300 13.51 14.46 -3.30
C SER A 300 13.85 14.72 -1.84
N LEU A 301 12.88 14.52 -0.94
CA LEU A 301 12.99 14.68 0.51
C LEU A 301 12.43 13.43 1.20
N PHE A 302 12.82 13.24 2.45
CA PHE A 302 12.19 12.26 3.34
C PHE A 302 10.96 12.88 4.00
N LEU A 303 9.84 12.18 3.90
CA LEU A 303 8.55 12.63 4.39
C LEU A 303 7.98 11.56 5.34
N LEU A 304 7.74 11.94 6.59
CA LEU A 304 7.09 11.10 7.59
C LEU A 304 5.57 11.11 7.33
N PRO A 305 4.93 9.95 7.10
CA PRO A 305 3.47 9.87 6.97
C PRO A 305 2.81 10.13 8.33
N THR A 306 1.72 10.93 8.33
CA THR A 306 0.89 11.16 9.51
C THR A 306 -0.39 10.34 9.46
N ALA A 307 -1.16 10.38 10.55
CA ALA A 307 -2.50 9.80 10.67
C ALA A 307 -3.47 10.14 9.52
N LYS A 308 -3.26 11.25 8.79
CA LYS A 308 -4.11 11.64 7.66
C LYS A 308 -3.86 10.82 6.40
N THR A 309 -2.65 10.26 6.25
CA THR A 309 -2.32 9.42 5.09
C THR A 309 -2.78 7.98 5.29
N LEU A 310 -3.06 7.27 4.19
CA LEU A 310 -3.36 5.83 4.26
C LEU A 310 -2.22 5.04 4.91
N THR A 311 -0.95 5.32 4.53
CA THR A 311 0.22 4.71 5.18
C THR A 311 0.20 4.94 6.69
N GLY A 312 -0.04 6.17 7.15
CA GLY A 312 -0.08 6.48 8.58
C GLY A 312 -1.25 5.80 9.30
N GLN A 313 -2.43 5.72 8.69
CA GLN A 313 -3.56 4.96 9.23
C GLN A 313 -3.21 3.47 9.38
N LEU A 314 -2.52 2.89 8.40
CA LEU A 314 -2.04 1.51 8.48
C LEU A 314 -1.00 1.33 9.60
N LEU A 315 -0.08 2.28 9.77
CA LEU A 315 0.92 2.25 10.85
C LEU A 315 0.28 2.36 12.24
N GLN A 316 -0.80 3.11 12.41
CA GLN A 316 -1.55 3.19 13.67
C GLN A 316 -2.19 1.86 14.08
N ARG A 317 -2.44 0.95 13.13
CA ARG A 317 -2.94 -0.40 13.44
C ARG A 317 -1.86 -1.29 14.01
N MET A 318 -0.60 -0.99 13.71
CA MET A 318 0.54 -1.78 14.14
C MET A 318 0.95 -1.38 15.56
N PRO A 319 1.45 -2.32 16.39
CA PRO A 319 1.87 -2.03 17.76
C PRO A 319 3.23 -1.30 17.82
N LEU A 320 3.51 -0.37 16.91
CA LEU A 320 4.81 0.29 16.74
C LEU A 320 4.98 1.54 17.63
N SER A 321 6.21 1.77 18.08
CA SER A 321 6.65 3.07 18.61
C SER A 321 6.97 4.02 17.45
N LEU A 322 5.99 4.81 17.03
CA LEU A 322 6.16 5.84 15.99
C LEU A 322 6.70 7.15 16.57
N PRO A 323 7.39 8.00 15.77
CA PRO A 323 7.73 9.36 16.19
C PRO A 323 6.48 10.13 16.65
N ALA A 324 6.63 10.97 17.69
CA ALA A 324 5.51 11.73 18.26
C ALA A 324 4.85 12.65 17.21
N GLU A 325 5.65 13.17 16.28
CA GLU A 325 5.22 14.03 15.18
C GLU A 325 4.26 13.30 14.23
N ALA A 326 4.44 11.99 13.99
CA ALA A 326 3.56 11.19 13.15
C ALA A 326 2.13 11.06 13.73
N GLN A 327 1.99 11.29 15.04
CA GLN A 327 0.72 11.18 15.76
C GLN A 327 -0.05 12.50 15.79
N LEU A 328 0.55 13.60 15.31
CA LEU A 328 -0.11 14.90 15.25
C LEU A 328 -1.05 14.98 14.04
N ASP A 329 -2.27 15.48 14.27
CA ASP A 329 -3.31 15.63 13.24
C ASP A 329 -3.19 16.96 12.47
N THR A 330 -1.98 17.42 12.19
CA THR A 330 -1.74 18.75 11.59
C THR A 330 -1.65 18.66 10.07
N ASP A 331 -0.63 17.98 9.55
CA ASP A 331 -0.31 17.91 8.11
C ASP A 331 -0.45 16.49 7.56
N TRP A 332 -0.50 16.35 6.23
CA TRP A 332 -0.52 15.03 5.57
C TRP A 332 0.82 14.30 5.71
N THR A 333 1.92 15.02 5.54
CA THR A 333 3.27 14.49 5.73
C THR A 333 4.14 15.55 6.38
N ILE A 334 5.17 15.11 7.09
CA ILE A 334 6.10 15.99 7.80
C ILE A 334 7.50 15.79 7.20
N PRO A 335 8.16 16.83 6.67
CA PRO A 335 9.51 16.69 6.15
C PRO A 335 10.49 16.37 7.28
N MET A 336 11.31 15.34 7.05
CA MET A 336 12.39 14.95 7.94
C MET A 336 13.74 15.28 7.32
N THR A 337 14.61 15.91 8.11
CA THR A 337 16.01 16.10 7.71
C THR A 337 16.81 14.84 8.01
N LEU A 338 17.98 14.73 7.37
CA LEU A 338 18.88 13.60 7.57
C LEU A 338 19.41 13.55 9.02
N GLU A 339 19.62 14.70 9.62
CA GLU A 339 20.01 14.84 11.03
C GLU A 339 18.91 14.30 11.94
N SER A 340 17.64 14.65 11.71
CA SER A 340 16.52 14.11 12.49
C SER A 340 16.38 12.59 12.35
N ILE A 341 16.64 12.04 11.16
CA ILE A 341 16.66 10.60 10.93
C ILE A 341 17.81 9.94 11.70
N ALA A 342 19.00 10.56 11.68
CA ALA A 342 20.17 10.09 12.41
C ALA A 342 19.98 10.15 13.93
N ASP A 343 19.35 11.21 14.43
CA ASP A 343 19.05 11.38 15.86
C ASP A 343 17.99 10.39 16.34
N PHE A 344 16.99 10.08 15.50
CA PHE A 344 16.00 9.03 15.80
C PHE A 344 16.63 7.63 15.87
N ASP A 345 17.66 7.38 15.05
CA ASP A 345 18.41 6.12 14.92
C ASP A 345 17.50 4.89 14.87
N PRO A 346 16.73 4.68 13.78
CA PRO A 346 15.81 3.57 13.71
C PRO A 346 16.54 2.23 13.68
N GLU A 347 15.96 1.22 14.33
CA GLU A 347 16.39 -0.18 14.25
C GLU A 347 15.85 -0.89 13.00
N CYS A 348 14.76 -0.36 12.44
CA CYS A 348 14.19 -0.78 11.17
C CYS A 348 13.74 0.46 10.39
N LEU A 349 14.19 0.58 9.15
CA LEU A 349 13.88 1.70 8.27
C LEU A 349 13.10 1.18 7.06
N ILE A 350 11.86 1.64 6.89
CA ILE A 350 11.02 1.31 5.74
C ILE A 350 10.90 2.53 4.85
N ILE A 351 11.27 2.38 3.58
CA ILE A 351 11.28 3.46 2.59
C ILE A 351 10.23 3.17 1.54
N VAL A 352 9.23 4.04 1.48
CA VAL A 352 8.20 4.07 0.43
C VAL A 352 8.77 4.85 -0.75
N SER A 353 8.98 4.20 -1.89
CA SER A 353 9.59 4.84 -3.07
C SER A 353 9.14 4.20 -4.37
N ALA A 354 8.84 5.02 -5.37
CA ALA A 354 8.60 4.57 -6.75
C ALA A 354 9.86 3.98 -7.42
N ASN A 355 11.07 4.31 -6.97
CA ASN A 355 12.32 3.76 -7.49
C ASN A 355 13.21 3.23 -6.37
N GLN A 356 12.84 2.04 -5.88
CA GLN A 356 13.48 1.37 -4.76
C GLN A 356 14.99 1.19 -4.95
N LYS A 357 15.45 0.80 -6.15
CA LYS A 357 16.89 0.60 -6.43
C LYS A 357 17.68 1.90 -6.27
N ARG A 358 17.16 3.00 -6.80
CA ARG A 358 17.79 4.32 -6.70
C ARG A 358 17.82 4.78 -5.25
N SER A 359 16.69 4.70 -4.55
CA SER A 359 16.61 5.09 -3.13
C SER A 359 17.53 4.25 -2.25
N GLN A 360 17.68 2.95 -2.54
CA GLN A 360 18.63 2.09 -1.86
C GLN A 360 20.08 2.57 -2.05
N GLN A 361 20.47 2.90 -3.28
CA GLN A 361 21.81 3.45 -3.55
C GLN A 361 22.04 4.79 -2.84
N GLU A 362 21.05 5.68 -2.87
CA GLU A 362 21.11 6.99 -2.21
C GLU A 362 21.28 6.83 -0.70
N ILE A 363 20.52 5.95 -0.06
CA ILE A 363 20.60 5.73 1.40
C ILE A 363 21.93 5.10 1.81
N ILE A 364 22.38 4.06 1.10
CA ILE A 364 23.63 3.34 1.41
C ILE A 364 24.85 4.25 1.18
N SER A 365 24.81 5.13 0.18
CA SER A 365 25.93 6.01 -0.14
C SER A 365 25.98 7.28 0.72
N HIS A 366 24.90 7.62 1.43
CA HIS A 366 24.83 8.87 2.18
C HIS A 366 25.60 8.80 3.52
N PRO A 367 26.65 9.63 3.74
CA PRO A 367 27.48 9.55 4.94
C PRO A 367 26.71 9.71 6.26
N ALA A 368 25.69 10.58 6.29
CA ALA A 368 24.87 10.81 7.47
C ALA A 368 24.01 9.60 7.88
N LEU A 369 23.69 8.71 6.93
CA LEU A 369 22.86 7.52 7.19
C LEU A 369 23.72 6.26 7.36
N ALA A 370 25.00 6.29 7.01
CA ALA A 370 25.87 5.11 7.02
C ALA A 370 25.96 4.41 8.39
N ASN A 371 25.78 5.16 9.48
CA ASN A 371 25.91 4.65 10.85
C ASN A 371 24.58 4.28 11.52
N LEU A 372 23.44 4.36 10.82
CA LEU A 372 22.15 4.00 11.41
C LEU A 372 22.14 2.54 11.87
N SER A 373 21.48 2.28 12.98
CA SER A 373 21.23 0.92 13.48
C SER A 373 20.57 0.04 12.43
N ALA A 374 19.56 0.55 11.70
CA ALA A 374 18.92 -0.15 10.59
C ALA A 374 19.90 -0.52 9.47
N VAL A 375 20.82 0.37 9.10
CA VAL A 375 21.82 0.13 8.04
C VAL A 375 22.81 -0.94 8.47
N ASN A 376 23.37 -0.80 9.68
CA ASN A 376 24.36 -1.72 10.23
C ASN A 376 23.83 -3.14 10.41
N ASN A 377 22.53 -3.27 10.71
CA ASN A 377 21.85 -4.55 10.89
C ASN A 377 21.17 -5.07 9.61
N GLY A 378 21.28 -4.37 8.48
CA GLY A 378 20.65 -4.78 7.23
C GLY A 378 19.11 -4.74 7.24
N ARG A 379 18.52 -3.91 8.11
CA ARG A 379 17.07 -3.76 8.33
C ARG A 379 16.53 -2.53 7.61
N ILE A 380 16.87 -2.40 6.34
CA ILE A 380 16.30 -1.38 5.44
C ILE A 380 15.41 -2.10 4.43
N PHE A 381 14.14 -1.72 4.41
CA PHE A 381 13.15 -2.30 3.52
C PHE A 381 12.59 -1.24 2.59
N PHE A 382 12.22 -1.66 1.39
CA PHE A 382 11.63 -0.81 0.39
C PHE A 382 10.26 -1.34 0.03
N VAL A 383 9.26 -0.47 0.03
CA VAL A 383 7.90 -0.80 -0.36
C VAL A 383 7.47 0.09 -1.52
N ASP A 384 6.58 -0.43 -2.36
CA ASP A 384 6.13 0.24 -3.57
C ASP A 384 5.24 1.42 -3.23
N GLU A 385 5.65 2.61 -3.67
CA GLU A 385 4.91 3.84 -3.42
C GLU A 385 3.53 3.88 -4.04
N ILE A 386 3.39 3.35 -5.26
CA ILE A 386 2.12 3.35 -5.97
C ILE A 386 1.13 2.57 -5.11
N VAL A 387 1.52 1.39 -4.62
CA VAL A 387 0.65 0.55 -3.75
C VAL A 387 0.31 1.27 -2.45
N GLN A 388 1.28 1.91 -1.78
CA GLN A 388 1.04 2.59 -0.49
C GLN A 388 0.11 3.81 -0.59
N GLN A 389 0.12 4.51 -1.72
CA GLN A 389 -0.70 5.70 -1.94
C GLN A 389 -2.00 5.41 -2.71
N PHE A 390 -2.24 4.17 -3.13
CA PHE A 390 -3.40 3.80 -3.95
C PHE A 390 -4.68 3.68 -3.11
N PRO A 391 -5.66 4.60 -3.22
CA PRO A 391 -6.83 4.60 -2.34
C PRO A 391 -7.92 3.67 -2.90
N SER A 392 -7.64 2.37 -2.94
CA SER A 392 -8.57 1.32 -3.40
C SER A 392 -8.53 0.09 -2.48
N GLN A 393 -9.24 -0.98 -2.85
CA GLN A 393 -9.17 -2.27 -2.15
C GLN A 393 -7.74 -2.81 -2.01
N TYR A 394 -6.79 -2.37 -2.84
CA TYR A 394 -5.38 -2.76 -2.73
C TYR A 394 -4.63 -2.10 -1.57
N VAL A 395 -5.27 -1.24 -0.76
CA VAL A 395 -4.74 -0.79 0.53
C VAL A 395 -4.38 -1.96 1.46
N ILE A 396 -5.03 -3.12 1.28
CA ILE A 396 -4.68 -4.35 1.98
C ILE A 396 -3.28 -4.86 1.60
N LEU A 397 -2.89 -4.73 0.33
CA LEU A 397 -1.52 -5.06 -0.10
C LEU A 397 -0.50 -4.08 0.48
N ALA A 398 -0.86 -2.80 0.57
CA ALA A 398 -0.01 -1.82 1.25
C ALA A 398 0.24 -2.21 2.71
N TYR A 399 -0.81 -2.66 3.42
CA TYR A 399 -0.67 -3.12 4.80
C TYR A 399 0.17 -4.38 4.91
N TYR A 400 -0.05 -5.35 4.02
CA TYR A 400 0.76 -6.54 3.92
C TYR A 400 2.24 -6.23 3.67
N ASP A 401 2.55 -5.31 2.75
CA ASP A 401 3.92 -4.96 2.39
C ASP A 401 4.67 -4.35 3.60
N LEU A 402 3.99 -3.51 4.39
CA LEU A 402 4.53 -2.99 5.66
C LEU A 402 4.72 -4.10 6.71
N PHE A 403 3.72 -4.98 6.88
CA PHE A 403 3.82 -6.14 7.78
C PHE A 403 4.99 -7.04 7.41
N HIS A 404 5.11 -7.38 6.13
CA HIS A 404 6.14 -8.27 5.62
C HIS A 404 7.54 -7.67 5.82
N ALA A 405 7.70 -6.36 5.62
CA ALA A 405 8.96 -5.67 5.93
C ALA A 405 9.34 -5.82 7.41
N LEU A 406 8.38 -5.69 8.32
CA LEU A 406 8.61 -5.86 9.77
C LEU A 406 8.89 -7.31 10.16
N ALA A 407 8.06 -8.26 9.72
CA ALA A 407 8.22 -9.67 10.05
C ALA A 407 9.48 -10.28 9.43
N SER A 408 9.91 -9.80 8.26
CA SER A 408 11.18 -10.23 7.65
C SER A 408 12.40 -9.67 8.39
N ALA A 409 12.28 -8.54 9.08
CA ALA A 409 13.34 -8.01 9.94
C ALA A 409 13.63 -8.92 11.13
N ASP A 410 12.66 -9.73 11.54
CA ASP A 410 12.81 -10.70 12.63
C ASP A 410 13.39 -12.02 12.15
N LEU A 411 13.15 -12.44 10.90
CA LEU A 411 13.61 -13.73 10.35
C LEU A 411 15.10 -13.76 9.94
N LEU A 412 15.80 -12.62 10.02
CA LEU A 412 17.22 -12.43 9.70
C LEU A 412 18.02 -12.04 10.96
#